data_AF-A0A645F1S7-F1
#
_entry.id   AF-A0A645F1S7-F1
#
_cell.length_a   1.000
_cell.length_b   1.000
_cell.length_c   1.000
_cell.angle_alpha   90.00
_cell.angle_beta   90.00
_cell.angle_gamma   90.00
#
_symmetry.space_group_name_H-M   'P 1'
#
loop_
_entity.id
_entity.type
_entity.pdbx_description
1 polymer ?
#
loop_
_entity_poly.entity_id
_entity_poly.type
_entity_poly.pdbx_seq_one_letter_code
_entity_poly.pdbx_strand_id
1 'polypeptide(L)'
;MVSRSLKLYGGPVLAEEYIAGREFTVGLLGNGEALRVFPPMEIVFRKNTDRDYRIYSFGVKQDYQNFVDYECPARLTRAQEEEMTKTARRVYEALGCRDFARVDFRLSDDGRLYFIEVNPLPGLAPGYSDYPMLAEFSRVPYKELVYSVLNAGLSRCGWRL
;
A
#
# COMPACT_ATOMS: atom_id res chain seq x y z
N MET A 1 13.79 3.74 23.54
CA MET A 1 13.04 3.10 22.43
C MET A 1 13.93 2.14 21.64
N VAL A 2 15.02 2.64 21.03
CA VAL A 2 15.98 1.81 20.24
C VAL A 2 16.52 0.59 20.99
N SER A 3 16.99 0.75 22.23
CA SER A 3 17.53 -0.36 23.03
C SER A 3 16.49 -1.45 23.33
N ARG A 4 15.19 -1.11 23.38
CA ARG A 4 14.10 -2.08 23.52
C ARG A 4 13.92 -2.87 22.22
N SER A 5 13.89 -2.19 21.07
CA SER A 5 13.75 -2.82 19.75
C SER A 5 14.91 -3.78 19.46
N LEU A 6 16.16 -3.37 19.74
CA LEU A 6 17.34 -4.23 19.60
C LEU A 6 17.23 -5.52 20.43
N LYS A 7 16.75 -5.43 21.67
CA LYS A 7 16.55 -6.59 22.55
C LYS A 7 15.44 -7.52 22.08
N LEU A 8 14.33 -6.96 21.57
CA LEU A 8 13.17 -7.74 21.15
C LEU A 8 13.37 -8.45 19.82
N TYR A 9 13.99 -7.77 18.84
CA TYR A 9 14.06 -8.26 17.45
C TYR A 9 15.45 -8.76 17.05
N GLY A 10 16.51 -8.43 17.80
CA GLY A 10 17.87 -8.98 17.60
C GLY A 10 18.60 -8.55 16.32
N GLY A 11 17.96 -7.76 15.45
CA GLY A 11 18.53 -7.26 14.19
C GLY A 11 18.85 -5.76 14.21
N PRO A 12 19.41 -5.23 13.11
CA PRO A 12 19.59 -3.79 12.92
C PRO A 12 18.27 -3.03 13.08
N VAL A 13 18.35 -1.80 13.58
CA VAL A 13 17.20 -0.90 13.73
C VAL A 13 17.41 0.32 12.85
N LEU A 14 16.37 0.69 12.10
CA LEU A 14 16.32 1.92 11.33
C LEU A 14 15.64 3.01 12.16
N ALA A 15 16.21 4.21 12.17
CA ALA A 15 15.64 5.39 12.81
C ALA A 15 15.45 6.47 11.74
N GLU A 16 14.21 6.87 11.50
CA GLU A 16 13.83 7.79 10.44
C GLU A 16 13.06 8.97 11.02
N GLU A 17 13.08 10.07 10.27
CA GLU A 17 12.22 11.21 10.55
C GLU A 17 10.73 10.81 10.40
N TYR A 18 9.90 11.27 11.32
CA TYR A 18 8.45 11.12 11.18
C TYR A 18 7.91 12.11 10.16
N ILE A 19 7.42 11.59 9.04
CA ILE A 19 6.75 12.40 8.01
C ILE A 19 5.28 12.58 8.41
N ALA A 20 4.90 13.78 8.84
CA ALA A 20 3.49 14.12 9.10
C ALA A 20 2.68 14.19 7.79
N GLY A 21 1.35 14.29 7.91
CA GLY A 21 0.44 14.40 6.76
C GLY A 21 -0.43 13.16 6.54
N ARG A 22 -0.75 12.90 5.27
CA ARG A 22 -1.71 11.86 4.82
C ARG A 22 -0.98 10.57 4.46
N GLU A 23 -1.62 9.42 4.64
CA GLU A 23 -1.06 8.09 4.36
C GLU A 23 -1.86 7.37 3.27
N PHE A 24 -1.16 6.77 2.31
CA PHE A 24 -1.77 6.15 1.13
C PHE A 24 -1.14 4.80 0.82
N THR A 25 -1.92 3.97 0.14
CA THR A 25 -1.47 2.73 -0.47
C THR A 25 -1.86 2.72 -1.94
N VAL A 26 -0.96 2.20 -2.79
CA VAL A 26 -1.19 1.94 -4.21
C VAL A 26 -0.97 0.46 -4.49
N GLY A 27 -1.98 -0.21 -5.04
CA GLY A 27 -1.87 -1.59 -5.52
C GLY A 27 -1.29 -1.65 -6.93
N LEU A 28 -0.50 -2.69 -7.21
CA LEU A 28 -0.03 -3.03 -8.54
C LEU A 28 -0.36 -4.50 -8.86
N LEU A 29 -0.79 -4.77 -10.09
CA LEU A 29 -1.21 -6.09 -10.56
C LEU A 29 -0.73 -6.32 -12.00
N GLY A 30 -0.05 -7.45 -12.24
CA GLY A 30 0.49 -7.82 -13.54
C GLY A 30 2.00 -7.58 -13.65
N ASN A 31 2.51 -7.62 -14.88
CA ASN A 31 3.93 -7.49 -15.19
C ASN A 31 4.10 -6.68 -16.50
N GLY A 32 5.20 -5.95 -16.65
CA GLY A 32 5.55 -5.25 -17.89
C GLY A 32 4.44 -4.34 -18.44
N GLU A 33 4.11 -4.48 -19.72
CA GLU A 33 3.06 -3.70 -20.38
C GLU A 33 1.64 -4.00 -19.82
N ALA A 34 1.44 -5.20 -19.26
CA ALA A 34 0.18 -5.59 -18.63
C ALA A 34 0.08 -5.12 -17.17
N LEU A 35 1.07 -4.39 -16.65
CA LEU A 35 1.07 -3.87 -15.28
C LEU A 35 -0.01 -2.80 -15.11
N ARG A 36 -1.06 -3.17 -14.37
CA ARG A 36 -2.10 -2.26 -13.88
C ARG A 36 -1.64 -1.63 -12.57
N VAL A 37 -1.74 -0.31 -12.50
CA VAL A 37 -1.60 0.47 -11.26
C VAL A 37 -3.00 0.91 -10.85
N PHE A 38 -3.40 0.57 -9.63
CA PHE A 38 -4.70 0.99 -9.11
C PHE A 38 -4.66 2.47 -8.66
N PRO A 39 -5.83 3.15 -8.60
CA PRO A 39 -5.90 4.47 -7.97
C PRO A 39 -5.39 4.41 -6.52
N PRO A 40 -4.74 5.46 -6.01
CA PRO A 40 -4.37 5.53 -4.60
C PRO A 40 -5.59 5.43 -3.70
N MET A 41 -5.47 4.63 -2.65
CA MET A 41 -6.41 4.59 -1.53
C MET A 41 -5.77 5.28 -0.33
N GLU A 42 -6.51 6.19 0.30
CA GLU A 42 -6.07 6.87 1.51
C GLU A 42 -6.50 6.10 2.76
N ILE A 43 -5.62 6.04 3.75
CA ILE A 43 -5.90 5.57 5.11
C ILE A 43 -6.21 6.81 5.96
N VAL A 44 -7.50 7.05 6.22
CA VAL A 44 -7.98 8.25 6.89
C VAL A 44 -8.16 7.97 8.38
N PHE A 45 -7.30 8.54 9.22
CA PHE A 45 -7.44 8.42 10.67
C PHE A 45 -8.66 9.19 11.18
N ARG A 46 -9.48 8.52 11.98
CA ARG A 46 -10.67 9.13 12.61
C ARG A 46 -10.27 10.18 13.64
N LYS A 47 -11.09 11.23 13.78
CA LYS A 47 -10.82 12.37 14.67
C LYS A 47 -10.61 12.00 16.14
N ASN A 48 -11.22 10.91 16.60
CA ASN A 48 -11.10 10.39 17.96
C ASN A 48 -9.90 9.45 18.16
N THR A 49 -9.05 9.26 17.15
CA THR A 49 -7.80 8.51 17.29
C THR A 49 -6.79 9.37 18.04
N ASP A 50 -6.80 9.28 19.37
CA ASP A 50 -5.92 10.05 20.25
C ASP A 50 -4.51 9.46 20.22
N ARG A 51 -3.67 9.97 19.31
CA ARG A 51 -2.27 9.56 19.17
C ARG A 51 -1.41 10.74 18.73
N ASP A 52 -0.27 10.91 19.41
CA ASP A 52 0.78 11.87 19.04
C ASP A 52 1.26 11.66 17.59
N TYR A 53 1.18 10.41 17.11
CA TYR A 53 1.56 10.01 15.76
C TYR A 53 0.46 9.15 15.12
N ARG A 54 0.01 9.58 13.93
CA ARG A 54 -0.95 8.84 13.10
C ARG A 54 -0.22 7.82 12.25
N ILE A 55 0.16 6.69 12.85
CA ILE A 55 0.91 5.61 12.18
C ILE A 55 -0.01 4.41 12.00
N TYR A 56 -0.08 3.86 10.79
CA TYR A 56 -0.87 2.66 10.48
C TYR A 56 -0.18 1.37 10.95
N SER A 57 0.08 1.34 12.26
CA SER A 57 0.76 0.27 12.98
C SER A 57 -0.05 -1.03 13.01
N PHE A 58 0.59 -2.13 13.40
CA PHE A 58 -0.09 -3.43 13.57
C PHE A 58 -1.35 -3.34 14.45
N GLY A 59 -1.29 -2.63 15.58
CA GLY A 59 -2.45 -2.47 16.47
C GLY A 59 -3.60 -1.69 15.81
N VAL A 60 -3.29 -0.70 14.97
CA VAL A 60 -4.31 0.03 14.19
C VAL A 60 -4.88 -0.88 13.11
N LYS A 61 -4.05 -1.63 12.40
CA LYS A 61 -4.48 -2.61 11.38
C LYS A 61 -5.40 -3.68 11.96
N GLN A 62 -5.16 -4.15 13.18
CA GLN A 62 -6.01 -5.16 13.83
C GLN A 62 -7.39 -4.62 14.23
N ASP A 63 -7.47 -3.35 14.60
CA ASP A 63 -8.70 -2.71 15.07
C ASP A 63 -9.12 -1.55 14.13
N TYR A 64 -8.90 -1.74 12.83
CA TYR A 64 -9.00 -0.67 11.83
C TYR A 64 -10.40 -0.04 11.81
N GLN A 65 -11.45 -0.82 12.06
CA GLN A 65 -12.85 -0.37 12.09
C GLN A 65 -13.12 0.75 13.11
N ASN A 66 -12.30 0.82 14.17
CA ASN A 66 -12.41 1.85 15.20
C ASN A 66 -11.50 3.06 14.95
N PHE A 67 -10.39 2.88 14.24
CA PHE A 67 -9.34 3.89 14.10
C PHE A 67 -9.28 4.60 12.75
N VAL A 68 -9.65 3.92 11.66
CA VAL A 68 -9.46 4.44 10.30
C VAL A 68 -10.66 4.19 9.41
N ASP A 69 -10.82 5.07 8.44
CA ASP A 69 -11.66 4.90 7.26
C ASP A 69 -10.77 4.78 6.01
N TYR A 70 -11.33 4.27 4.92
CA TYR A 70 -10.63 4.22 3.64
C TYR A 70 -11.36 5.07 2.60
N GLU A 71 -10.62 5.88 1.86
CA GLU A 71 -11.14 6.60 0.70
C GLU A 71 -10.43 6.11 -0.57
N CYS A 72 -11.19 5.51 -1.49
CA CYS A 72 -10.69 5.02 -2.77
C CYS A 72 -11.71 5.30 -3.89
N PRO A 73 -11.36 6.06 -4.95
CA PRO A 73 -10.08 6.77 -5.11
C PRO A 73 -9.91 7.87 -4.05
N ALA A 74 -8.68 8.08 -3.60
CA ALA A 74 -8.35 9.13 -2.65
C ALA A 74 -8.64 10.52 -3.24
N ARG A 75 -9.00 11.49 -2.39
CA ARG A 75 -9.19 12.89 -2.80
C ARG A 75 -7.84 13.57 -3.01
N LEU A 76 -7.26 13.37 -4.18
CA LEU A 76 -6.00 13.96 -4.61
C LEU A 76 -6.24 14.94 -5.74
N THR A 77 -5.34 15.91 -5.88
CA THR A 77 -5.25 16.63 -7.16
C THR A 77 -4.76 15.67 -8.24
N ARG A 78 -5.10 15.94 -9.51
CA ARG A 78 -4.60 15.15 -10.64
C ARG A 78 -3.08 15.01 -10.63
N ALA A 79 -2.35 16.08 -10.30
CA ALA A 79 -0.90 16.07 -10.25
C ALA A 79 -0.37 15.10 -9.17
N GLN A 80 -0.97 15.10 -7.98
CA GLN A 80 -0.58 14.20 -6.89
C GLN A 80 -0.89 12.74 -7.21
N GLU A 81 -2.06 12.47 -7.80
CA GLU A 81 -2.42 11.12 -8.23
C GLU A 81 -1.47 10.61 -9.32
N GLU A 82 -1.16 11.43 -10.33
CA GLU A 82 -0.20 11.08 -11.38
C GLU A 82 1.21 10.85 -10.82
N GLU A 83 1.67 11.70 -9.90
CA GLU A 83 2.98 11.54 -9.25
C GLU A 83 3.05 10.24 -8.45
N MET A 84 2.03 9.95 -7.65
CA MET A 84 1.99 8.78 -6.78
C MET A 84 1.90 7.47 -7.59
N THR A 85 1.05 7.42 -8.61
CA THR A 85 0.91 6.24 -9.48
C THR A 85 2.18 5.99 -10.32
N LYS A 86 2.80 7.05 -10.86
CA LYS A 86 4.11 6.94 -11.55
C LYS A 86 5.21 6.47 -10.60
N THR A 87 5.24 6.99 -9.38
CA THR A 87 6.24 6.60 -8.38
C THR A 87 6.05 5.16 -7.94
N ALA A 88 4.81 4.71 -7.72
CA ALA A 88 4.49 3.33 -7.38
C ALA A 88 4.98 2.34 -8.46
N ARG A 89 4.73 2.66 -9.74
CA ARG A 89 5.27 1.89 -10.87
C ARG A 89 6.80 1.84 -10.85
N ARG A 90 7.47 2.98 -10.68
CA ARG A 90 8.93 3.05 -10.65
C ARG A 90 9.52 2.24 -9.51
N VAL A 91 8.94 2.30 -8.32
CA VAL A 91 9.36 1.50 -7.15
C VAL A 91 9.21 0.01 -7.45
N TYR A 92 8.06 -0.40 -7.97
CA TYR A 92 7.78 -1.79 -8.32
C TYR A 92 8.80 -2.35 -9.32
N GLU A 93 9.09 -1.60 -10.38
CA GLU A 93 10.06 -1.98 -11.41
C GLU A 93 11.50 -1.98 -10.86
N ALA A 94 11.89 -0.93 -10.13
CA ALA A 94 13.24 -0.79 -9.59
C ALA A 94 13.61 -1.86 -8.55
N LEU A 95 12.62 -2.33 -7.78
CA LEU A 95 12.79 -3.38 -6.77
C LEU A 95 12.51 -4.78 -7.33
N GLY A 96 12.24 -4.91 -8.64
CA GLY A 96 12.04 -6.20 -9.30
C GLY A 96 10.81 -6.96 -8.81
N CYS A 97 9.78 -6.25 -8.33
CA CYS A 97 8.51 -6.84 -7.94
C CYS A 97 7.83 -7.52 -9.15
N ARG A 98 7.00 -8.53 -8.87
CA ARG A 98 6.36 -9.36 -9.89
C ARG A 98 4.96 -9.73 -9.46
N ASP A 99 4.09 -9.90 -10.45
CA ASP A 99 2.70 -10.38 -10.35
C ASP A 99 1.75 -9.45 -9.58
N PHE A 100 2.10 -9.02 -8.37
CA PHE A 100 1.39 -8.02 -7.60
C PHE A 100 2.25 -7.45 -6.47
N ALA A 101 1.91 -6.25 -6.00
CA ALA A 101 2.48 -5.66 -4.80
C ALA A 101 1.59 -4.52 -4.30
N ARG A 102 1.92 -4.03 -3.11
CA ARG A 102 1.41 -2.77 -2.56
C ARG A 102 2.58 -1.82 -2.30
N VAL A 103 2.41 -0.54 -2.61
CA VAL A 103 3.40 0.50 -2.31
C VAL A 103 2.74 1.55 -1.43
N ASP A 104 3.36 1.85 -0.30
CA ASP A 104 2.80 2.75 0.71
C ASP A 104 3.55 4.09 0.69
N PHE A 105 2.79 5.17 0.84
CA PHE A 105 3.27 6.54 0.72
C PHE A 105 2.79 7.41 1.87
N ARG A 106 3.54 8.48 2.14
CA ARG A 106 3.05 9.65 2.85
C ARG A 106 3.08 10.88 1.95
N LEU A 107 2.06 11.72 2.08
CA LEU A 107 2.02 13.05 1.49
C LEU A 107 2.04 14.05 2.65
N SER A 108 3.13 14.79 2.77
CA SER A 108 3.28 15.79 3.83
C SER A 108 2.36 16.99 3.62
N ASP A 109 2.18 17.78 4.68
CA ASP A 109 1.29 18.95 4.68
C ASP A 109 1.72 20.05 3.69
N ASP A 110 3.01 20.10 3.34
CA ASP A 110 3.56 20.97 2.29
C ASP A 110 3.41 20.39 0.87
N GLY A 111 2.79 19.21 0.73
CA GLY A 111 2.47 18.57 -0.53
C GLY A 111 3.57 17.67 -1.10
N ARG A 112 4.64 17.38 -0.36
CA ARG A 112 5.72 16.49 -0.82
C ARG A 112 5.37 15.00 -0.63
N LEU A 113 5.60 14.21 -1.67
CA LEU A 113 5.38 12.76 -1.64
C LEU A 113 6.63 12.01 -1.13
N TYR A 114 6.41 11.07 -0.21
CA TYR A 114 7.42 10.19 0.36
C TYR A 114 7.02 8.73 0.17
N PHE A 115 7.91 7.94 -0.42
CA PHE A 115 7.80 6.47 -0.41
C PHE A 115 8.17 5.96 0.99
N ILE A 116 7.35 5.05 1.54
CA ILE A 116 7.58 4.45 2.86
C ILE A 116 8.07 3.02 2.70
N GLU A 117 7.26 2.15 2.10
CA GLU A 117 7.59 0.75 1.93
C GLU A 117 6.94 0.16 0.69
N VAL A 118 7.51 -0.96 0.22
CA VAL A 118 6.86 -1.86 -0.72
C VAL A 118 6.57 -3.17 -0.01
N ASN A 119 5.40 -3.73 -0.27
CA ASN A 119 4.97 -5.04 0.16
C ASN A 119 4.80 -5.91 -1.10
N PRO A 120 5.81 -6.71 -1.50
CA PRO A 120 5.72 -7.62 -2.64
C PRO A 120 4.78 -8.81 -2.41
N LEU A 121 4.39 -9.05 -1.16
CA LEU A 121 3.41 -10.06 -0.77
C LEU A 121 2.42 -9.42 0.23
N PRO A 122 1.52 -8.53 -0.24
CA PRO A 122 0.54 -7.92 0.63
C PRO A 122 -0.48 -8.96 1.11
N GLY A 123 -1.15 -8.68 2.23
CA GLY A 123 -2.24 -9.52 2.72
C GLY A 123 -3.36 -9.67 1.69
N LEU A 124 -3.95 -10.86 1.62
CA LEU A 124 -5.03 -11.21 0.68
C LEU A 124 -6.34 -11.59 1.38
N ALA A 125 -6.45 -11.43 2.71
CA ALA A 125 -7.69 -11.75 3.42
C ALA A 125 -8.79 -10.74 3.05
N PRO A 126 -9.91 -11.17 2.44
CA PRO A 126 -11.01 -10.28 2.06
C PRO A 126 -11.65 -9.65 3.30
N GLY A 127 -12.08 -8.39 3.19
CA GLY A 127 -12.68 -7.63 4.30
C GLY A 127 -11.70 -7.20 5.40
N TYR A 128 -10.40 -7.52 5.29
CA TYR A 128 -9.38 -7.14 6.27
C TYR A 128 -8.14 -6.53 5.61
N SER A 129 -7.64 -7.14 4.54
CA SER A 129 -6.38 -6.71 3.91
C SER A 129 -6.60 -5.58 2.91
N ASP A 130 -5.72 -4.58 2.96
CA ASP A 130 -5.84 -3.37 2.13
C ASP A 130 -5.85 -3.67 0.62
N TYR A 131 -5.12 -4.69 0.17
CA TYR A 131 -4.99 -4.99 -1.26
C TYR A 131 -6.31 -5.51 -1.88
N PRO A 132 -6.99 -6.53 -1.31
CA PRO A 132 -8.37 -6.86 -1.68
C PRO A 132 -9.36 -5.70 -1.58
N MET A 133 -9.30 -4.88 -0.51
CA MET A 133 -10.21 -3.75 -0.34
C MET A 133 -10.03 -2.70 -1.46
N LEU A 134 -8.79 -2.33 -1.76
CA LEU A 134 -8.45 -1.42 -2.86
C LEU A 134 -8.90 -1.95 -4.23
N ALA A 135 -8.71 -3.25 -4.48
CA ALA A 135 -9.17 -3.88 -5.71
C ALA A 135 -10.70 -3.83 -5.82
N GLU A 136 -11.41 -4.11 -4.74
CA GLU A 136 -12.89 -4.06 -4.68
C GLU A 136 -13.42 -2.63 -4.92
N PHE A 137 -12.84 -1.62 -4.28
CA PHE A 137 -13.16 -0.21 -4.58
C PHE A 137 -12.91 0.15 -6.04
N SER A 138 -11.93 -0.50 -6.67
CA SER A 138 -11.61 -0.38 -8.09
C SER A 138 -12.43 -1.32 -8.99
N ARG A 139 -13.54 -1.85 -8.48
CA ARG A 139 -14.48 -2.76 -9.17
C ARG A 139 -13.85 -4.06 -9.66
N VAL A 140 -12.84 -4.57 -8.96
CA VAL A 140 -12.25 -5.88 -9.20
C VAL A 140 -12.67 -6.81 -8.06
N PRO A 141 -13.64 -7.71 -8.28
CA PRO A 141 -14.08 -8.65 -7.25
C PRO A 141 -12.94 -9.56 -6.79
N TYR A 142 -12.97 -9.97 -5.52
CA TYR A 142 -11.89 -10.77 -4.92
C TYR A 142 -11.49 -12.02 -5.73
N LYS A 143 -12.48 -12.76 -6.27
CA LYS A 143 -12.22 -13.93 -7.11
C LYS A 143 -11.44 -13.57 -8.37
N GLU A 144 -11.81 -12.47 -9.03
CA GLU A 144 -11.10 -11.96 -10.22
C GLU A 144 -9.70 -11.48 -9.86
N LEU A 145 -9.53 -10.84 -8.70
CA LEU A 145 -8.21 -10.42 -8.22
C LEU A 145 -7.26 -11.62 -8.07
N VAL A 146 -7.71 -12.68 -7.41
CA VAL A 146 -6.92 -13.90 -7.21
C VAL A 146 -6.57 -14.57 -8.54
N TYR A 147 -7.53 -14.68 -9.47
CA TYR A 147 -7.24 -15.19 -10.81
C TYR A 147 -6.25 -14.30 -11.56
N SER A 148 -6.35 -12.99 -11.43
CA SER A 148 -5.45 -12.07 -12.12
C SER A 148 -4.01 -12.22 -11.62
N VAL A 149 -3.82 -12.40 -10.31
CA VAL A 149 -2.50 -12.69 -9.71
C VAL A 149 -1.95 -14.02 -10.24
N LEU A 150 -2.78 -15.07 -10.23
CA LEU A 150 -2.39 -16.37 -10.78
C LEU A 150 -2.00 -16.27 -12.26
N ASN A 151 -2.82 -15.58 -13.06
CA ASN A 151 -2.59 -15.39 -14.50
C ASN A 151 -1.32 -14.59 -14.78
N ALA A 152 -1.00 -13.59 -13.97
CA ALA A 152 0.25 -12.85 -14.07
C ALA A 152 1.47 -13.77 -13.85
N GLY A 153 1.40 -14.64 -12.84
CA GLY A 153 2.44 -15.64 -12.56
C GLY A 153 2.55 -16.70 -13.67
N LEU A 154 1.43 -17.23 -14.16
CA LEU A 154 1.40 -18.19 -15.26
C LEU A 154 2.01 -17.60 -16.55
N SER A 155 1.59 -16.39 -16.92
CA SER A 155 2.10 -15.68 -18.10
C SER A 155 3.61 -15.45 -18.00
N ARG A 156 4.10 -15.04 -16.82
CA ARG A 156 5.54 -14.88 -16.54
C ARG A 156 6.32 -16.18 -16.71
N CYS A 157 5.72 -17.32 -16.38
CA CYS A 157 6.31 -18.65 -16.55
C CYS A 157 6.14 -19.22 -17.97
N GLY A 158 5.55 -18.48 -18.91
CA GLY A 158 5.33 -18.92 -20.30
C GLY A 158 4.05 -19.71 -20.53
N TRP A 159 3.13 -19.76 -19.55
CA TRP A 159 1.84 -20.42 -19.66
C TRP A 159 0.78 -19.42 -20.09
N ARG A 160 -0.08 -19.79 -21.03
CA ARG A 160 -1.29 -19.03 -21.39
C ARG A 160 -2.51 -19.92 -21.13
N LEU A 161 -3.47 -19.41 -20.36
CA LEU A 161 -4.80 -20.01 -20.23
C LEU A 161 -5.69 -19.57 -21.38
#